data_AF-A0A2V3A3R9-F1
#
_entry.id   AF-A0A2V3A3R9-F1
#
_cell.length_a   1.000
_cell.length_b   1.000
_cell.length_c   1.000
_cell.angle_alpha   90.00
_cell.angle_beta   90.00
_cell.angle_gamma   90.00
#
_symmetry.space_group_name_H-M   'P 1'
#
loop_
_entity.id
_entity.type
_entity.pdbx_description
1 polymer ?
#
loop_
_entity_poly.entity_id
_entity_poly.type
_entity_poly.pdbx_seq_one_letter_code
_entity_poly.pdbx_strand_id
1 'polypeptide(L)' 'MNYTEALKYKEEALKKADSTVADNYHIVIVPADTTESSRYIEEYTKKPENFKDDSCKKYCSNGEYLVVSFKKEE' A
#
# COMPACT_ATOMS: atom_id res chain seq x y z
N MET A 1 1.08 12.42 -0.75
CA MET A 1 0.98 12.35 -2.23
C MET A 1 -0.44 11.96 -2.61
N ASN A 2 -0.95 12.40 -3.77
CA ASN A 2 -2.31 12.03 -4.19
C ASN A 2 -2.39 10.55 -4.61
N TYR A 3 -3.59 9.97 -4.62
CA TYR A 3 -3.78 8.56 -4.99
C TYR A 3 -3.16 8.21 -6.36
N THR A 4 -3.31 9.10 -7.34
CA THR A 4 -2.74 8.93 -8.68
C THR A 4 -1.21 8.94 -8.69
N GLU A 5 -0.60 9.76 -7.84
CA GLU A 5 0.85 9.80 -7.68
C GLU A 5 1.35 8.54 -6.97
N ALA A 6 0.63 8.09 -5.93
CA ALA A 6 0.92 6.85 -5.23
C ALA A 6 0.80 5.64 -6.16
N LEU A 7 -0.20 5.60 -7.04
CA LEU A 7 -0.33 4.56 -8.08
C LEU A 7 0.86 4.55 -9.02
N LYS A 8 1.25 5.72 -9.55
CA LYS A 8 2.44 5.82 -10.41
C LYS A 8 3.70 5.37 -9.70
N TYR A 9 3.90 5.82 -8.47
CA TYR A 9 5.06 5.46 -7.67
C TYR A 9 5.09 3.97 -7.36
N LYS A 10 3.95 3.36 -7.03
CA LYS A 10 3.81 1.90 -6.87
C LYS A 10 4.15 1.16 -8.16
N GLU A 11 3.65 1.62 -9.30
CA GLU A 11 3.90 0.97 -10.59
C GLU A 11 5.39 1.08 -11.00
N GLU A 12 6.02 2.23 -10.77
CA GLU A 12 7.46 2.40 -10.96
C GLU A 12 8.27 1.54 -9.99
N ALA A 13 7.85 1.45 -8.73
CA ALA A 13 8.47 0.58 -7.75
C ALA A 13 8.34 -0.89 -8.16
N LEU A 14 7.21 -1.33 -8.70
CA LEU A 14 7.02 -2.67 -9.25
C LEU A 14 7.84 -2.93 -10.52
N LYS A 15 8.00 -1.91 -11.38
CA LYS A 15 8.86 -2.01 -12.58
C LYS A 15 10.36 -2.07 -12.24
N LYS A 16 10.78 -1.35 -11.19
CA LYS A 16 12.17 -1.36 -10.69
C LYS A 16 12.42 -2.52 -9.75
N ALA A 17 11.39 -3.04 -9.10
CA ALA A 17 11.47 -4.18 -8.22
C ALA A 17 11.86 -5.40 -9.05
N ASP A 18 13.02 -5.96 -8.76
CA ASP A 18 13.36 -7.31 -9.18
C ASP A 18 12.27 -8.30 -8.74
N SER A 19 12.17 -9.43 -9.45
CA SER A 19 11.22 -10.49 -9.15
C SER A 19 11.22 -10.85 -7.67
N THR A 20 12.40 -10.88 -7.03
CA THR A 20 12.56 -11.09 -5.59
C THR A 20 11.82 -10.07 -4.75
N VAL A 21 11.86 -8.77 -5.07
CA VAL A 21 11.17 -7.73 -4.30
C VAL A 21 9.66 -7.81 -4.53
N ALA A 22 9.21 -8.07 -5.76
CA ALA A 22 7.78 -8.26 -6.05
C ALA A 22 7.19 -9.50 -5.36
N ASP A 23 7.98 -10.58 -5.25
CA ASP A 23 7.58 -11.81 -4.57
C ASP A 23 7.63 -11.65 -3.06
N ASN A 24 8.71 -11.06 -2.51
CA ASN A 24 8.94 -10.97 -1.07
C ASN A 24 8.35 -9.73 -0.38
N TYR A 25 7.85 -8.72 -1.12
CA TYR A 25 7.27 -7.52 -0.51
C TYR A 25 5.86 -7.21 -1.02
N HIS A 26 4.98 -6.81 -0.10
CA HIS A 26 3.71 -6.17 -0.41
C HIS A 26 3.94 -4.67 -0.59
N ILE A 27 3.83 -4.19 -1.83
CA ILE A 27 3.81 -2.76 -2.15
C ILE A 27 2.35 -2.32 -2.21
N VAL A 28 1.91 -1.56 -1.22
CA VAL A 28 0.51 -1.12 -1.10
C VAL A 28 0.42 0.38 -0.86
N ILE A 29 -0.71 0.95 -1.26
CA ILE A 29 -1.03 2.36 -1.03
C ILE A 29 -1.84 2.44 0.26
N VAL A 30 -1.39 3.26 1.19
CA VAL A 30 -2.05 3.53 2.47
C VAL A 30 -2.33 5.03 2.61
N PRO A 31 -3.28 5.44 3.47
CA PRO A 31 -3.46 6.85 3.79
C PRO A 31 -2.17 7.45 4.36
N ALA A 32 -1.92 8.74 4.14
CA ALA A 32 -0.74 9.40 4.71
C ALA A 32 -0.85 9.61 6.23
N ASP A 33 -2.05 9.58 6.77
CA ASP A 33 -2.29 9.65 8.21
C ASP A 33 -1.77 8.39 8.91
N THR A 34 -0.95 8.56 9.95
CA THR A 34 -0.31 7.46 10.68
C THR A 34 -1.34 6.54 11.35
N THR A 35 -2.49 7.07 11.79
CA THR A 35 -3.54 6.31 12.48
C THR A 35 -4.34 5.48 11.48
N GLU A 36 -4.72 6.10 10.36
CA GLU A 36 -5.48 5.45 9.28
C GLU A 36 -4.61 4.39 8.58
N SER A 37 -3.34 4.71 8.29
CA SER A 37 -2.39 3.75 7.72
C SER A 37 -2.10 2.58 8.65
N SER A 38 -1.87 2.80 9.94
CA SER A 38 -1.63 1.69 10.89
C SER A 38 -2.83 0.74 10.96
N ARG A 39 -4.05 1.27 11.03
CA ARG A 39 -5.28 0.46 10.97
C ARG A 39 -5.42 -0.29 9.65
N TYR A 40 -5.14 0.38 8.54
CA TYR A 40 -5.21 -0.24 7.22
C TYR A 40 -4.21 -1.37 7.09
N ILE A 41 -2.96 -1.17 7.51
CA ILE A 41 -1.90 -2.18 7.45
C ILE A 41 -2.26 -3.36 8.37
N GLU A 42 -2.77 -3.12 9.57
CA GLU A 42 -3.18 -4.20 10.47
C GLU A 42 -4.31 -5.06 9.87
N GLU A 43 -5.33 -4.43 9.31
CA GLU A 43 -6.44 -5.13 8.65
C GLU A 43 -5.99 -5.80 7.34
N TYR A 44 -5.08 -5.18 6.60
CA TYR A 44 -4.44 -5.75 5.43
C TYR A 44 -3.66 -7.01 5.81
N THR A 45 -2.83 -6.98 6.85
CA THR A 45 -2.07 -8.15 7.30
C THR A 45 -3.01 -9.29 7.75
N LYS A 46 -4.14 -8.96 8.37
CA LYS A 46 -5.14 -9.97 8.75
C LYS A 46 -5.83 -10.62 7.54
N LYS A 47 -6.10 -9.86 6.46
CA LYS A 47 -6.86 -10.33 5.28
C LYS A 47 -6.37 -9.67 3.97
N PRO A 48 -5.13 -9.93 3.53
CA PRO A 48 -4.52 -9.18 2.42
C PRO A 48 -5.25 -9.41 1.10
N GLU A 49 -5.80 -10.61 0.92
CA GLU A 49 -6.61 -11.05 -0.22
C GLU A 49 -7.93 -10.28 -0.38
N ASN A 50 -8.45 -9.67 0.69
CA ASN A 50 -9.68 -8.89 0.65
C ASN A 50 -9.44 -7.38 0.44
N PHE A 51 -8.17 -6.95 0.50
CA PHE A 51 -7.78 -5.56 0.35
C PHE A 51 -7.24 -5.28 -1.05
N LYS A 52 -7.95 -4.43 -1.80
CA LYS A 52 -7.50 -3.88 -3.08
C LYS A 52 -6.87 -2.51 -2.86
N ASP A 53 -6.08 -2.05 -3.82
CA ASP A 53 -5.49 -0.70 -3.79
C ASP A 53 -6.53 0.42 -3.66
N ASP A 54 -7.78 0.20 -4.04
CA ASP A 54 -8.88 1.17 -3.88
C ASP A 54 -9.49 1.14 -2.47
N SER A 55 -9.28 0.07 -1.69
CA SER A 55 -9.79 -0.06 -0.32
C SER A 55 -9.22 1.04 0.58
N CYS A 56 -7.98 1.48 0.37
CA CYS A 56 -7.36 2.52 1.19
C CYS A 56 -8.04 3.89 1.05
N LYS A 57 -8.72 4.17 -0.08
CA LYS A 57 -9.50 5.40 -0.25
C LYS A 57 -10.65 5.53 0.73
N LYS A 58 -11.22 4.41 1.18
CA LYS A 58 -12.27 4.40 2.21
C LYS A 58 -11.77 4.81 3.59
N TYR A 59 -10.47 4.66 3.82
CA TYR A 59 -9.81 5.00 5.07
C TYR A 59 -9.08 6.34 5.00
N CYS A 60 -9.04 7.01 3.84
CA CYS A 60 -8.31 8.26 3.67
C CYS A 60 -9.26 9.43 3.83
N SER A 61 -9.19 10.12 4.97
CA SER A 61 -10.02 11.31 5.23
C SER A 61 -9.42 12.59 4.66
N ASN A 62 -8.08 12.63 4.53
CA ASN A 62 -7.34 13.85 4.16
C ASN A 62 -6.99 13.95 2.67
N GLY A 63 -7.33 12.93 1.87
CA GLY A 63 -6.97 12.87 0.45
C GLY A 63 -5.47 12.63 0.18
N GLU A 64 -4.69 12.44 1.23
CA GLU A 64 -3.26 12.15 1.15
C GLU A 64 -2.98 10.66 1.34
N TYR A 65 -2.07 10.14 0.52
CA TYR A 65 -1.66 8.75 0.47
C TYR A 65 -0.14 8.63 0.55
N LEU A 66 0.32 7.43 0.92
CA LEU A 66 1.70 7.00 0.97
C LEU A 66 1.82 5.59 0.37
N VAL A 67 2.94 5.33 -0.28
CA VAL A 67 3.28 3.97 -0.73
C VAL A 67 4.21 3.36 0.30
N VAL A 68 3.80 2.22 0.86
CA VAL A 68 4.61 1.47 1.80
C VAL A 68 4.90 0.09 1.22
N SER A 69 6.12 -0.38 1.44
CA SER A 69 6.55 -1.72 1.10
C SER A 69 6.93 -2.45 2.38
N PHE A 70 6.22 -3.53 2.70
CA PHE A 70 6.58 -4.41 3.82
C PHE A 70 6.77 -5.83 3.33
N LYS A 71 7.62 -6.59 4.02
CA LYS A 71 7.94 -7.96 3.63
C LYS A 71 6.69 -8.83 3.79
N LYS A 72 6.37 -9.66 2.80
CA LYS A 72 5.36 -10.72 2.96
C LYS A 72 5.93 -11.69 4.00
N GLU A 73 5.16 -12.01 5.03
CA GLU A 73 5.53 -13.12 5.90
C GLU A 73 5.34 -14.43 5.11
N GLU A 74 6.37 -15.28 5.14
CA GLU A 74 6.45 -16.60 4.49
C GLU A 74 5.49 -17.62 5.14
#